data_AF-A0A9P0D3A4-F1
#
_entry.id   AF-A0A9P0D3A4-F1
#
_cell.length_a   1.000
_cell.length_b   1.000
_cell.length_c   1.000
_cell.angle_alpha   90.00
_cell.angle_beta   90.00
_cell.angle_gamma   90.00
#
_symmetry.space_group_name_H-M   'P 1'
#
loop_
_entity.id
_entity.type
_entity.pdbx_description
1 polymer ?
#
loop_
_entity_poly.entity_id
_entity_poly.type
_entity_poly.pdbx_seq_one_letter_code
_entity_poly.pdbx_strand_id
1 'polypeptide(L)'
;MLKELKLQEVRETLGKRGHDKTGLKLTLLNRLEEALINEGEDPETYEEGGMDEGAEGEIMRTQERLETENRDEKMMKFMETIMNRSMEKIKKKMEESRESIEKMEKKIDSLSKVVEKWFEDDDKIIQELKNRQDVTEVAFLTQEERMFDFQANLQEETRQ
;
A
#
# COMPACT_ATOMS: atom_id res chain seq x y z
N MET A 1 12.41 42.17 27.85
CA MET A 1 11.08 42.55 28.39
C MET A 1 10.17 41.32 28.42
N LEU A 2 9.27 41.17 29.40
CA LEU A 2 8.50 39.94 29.74
C LEU A 2 8.14 38.96 28.60
N LYS A 3 7.75 39.48 27.43
CA LYS A 3 7.39 38.71 26.22
C LYS A 3 8.53 37.85 25.66
N GLU A 4 9.77 38.15 26.01
CA GLU A 4 10.97 37.45 25.57
C GLU A 4 11.32 36.23 26.45
N LEU A 5 10.68 36.07 27.61
CA LEU A 5 10.91 34.93 28.49
C LEU A 5 10.51 33.61 27.82
N LYS A 6 11.29 32.56 28.09
CA LYS A 6 10.97 31.19 27.69
C LYS A 6 9.78 30.70 28.51
N LEU A 7 9.00 29.76 27.94
CA LEU A 7 7.82 29.20 28.61
C LEU A 7 8.16 28.59 29.99
N GLN A 8 9.35 28.01 30.12
CA GLN A 8 9.83 27.43 31.36
C GLN A 8 10.06 28.51 32.43
N GLU A 9 10.78 29.58 32.08
CA GLU A 9 11.04 30.73 32.96
C GLU A 9 9.71 31.27 33.49
N VAL A 10 8.76 31.61 32.60
CA VAL A 10 7.41 32.09 32.98
C VAL A 10 6.71 31.17 33.99
N ARG A 11 6.82 29.85 33.85
CA ARG A 11 6.21 28.88 34.79
C ARG A 11 6.92 28.83 36.14
N GLU A 12 8.25 28.96 36.14
CA GLU A 12 9.04 29.02 37.36
C GLU A 12 8.73 30.30 38.13
N THR A 13 8.70 31.45 37.43
CA THR A 13 8.35 32.77 37.95
C THR A 13 6.96 32.79 38.60
N LEU A 14 5.94 32.28 37.89
CA LEU A 14 4.58 32.13 38.41
C LEU A 14 4.53 31.21 39.62
N GLY A 15 5.35 30.15 39.60
CA GLY A 15 5.44 29.21 40.70
C GLY A 15 6.01 29.79 41.98
N LYS A 16 7.06 30.60 41.89
CA LYS A 16 7.65 31.30 43.04
C LYS A 16 6.64 32.25 43.70
N ARG A 17 5.77 32.85 42.89
CA ARG A 17 4.69 33.75 43.31
C ARG A 17 3.40 33.03 43.73
N GLY A 18 3.37 31.69 43.68
CA GLY A 18 2.21 30.89 44.10
C GLY A 18 1.03 30.91 43.11
N HIS A 19 1.26 31.30 41.86
CA HIS A 19 0.25 31.29 40.81
C HIS A 19 0.19 29.96 40.04
N ASP A 20 -0.95 29.70 39.40
CA ASP A 20 -1.14 28.53 38.53
C ASP A 20 -0.16 28.52 37.35
N LYS A 21 0.48 27.37 37.12
CA LYS A 21 1.48 27.15 36.07
C LYS A 21 0.92 26.46 34.82
N THR A 22 -0.38 26.13 34.83
CA THR A 22 -1.03 25.42 33.72
C THR A 22 -1.58 26.38 32.67
N GLY A 23 -1.50 25.97 31.41
CA GLY A 23 -1.99 26.75 30.27
C GLY A 23 -0.95 26.96 29.17
N LEU A 24 -1.40 27.67 28.13
CA LEU A 24 -0.59 28.07 26.98
C LEU A 24 0.31 29.26 27.34
N LYS A 25 1.41 29.45 26.59
CA LYS A 25 2.41 30.50 26.86
C LYS A 25 1.78 31.89 27.02
N LEU A 26 0.84 32.25 26.15
CA LEU A 26 0.17 33.55 26.20
C LEU A 26 -0.64 33.73 27.49
N THR A 27 -1.38 32.70 27.92
CA THR A 27 -2.17 32.73 29.16
C THR A 27 -1.27 32.89 30.39
N LEU A 28 -0.13 32.21 30.39
CA LEU A 28 0.85 32.29 31.47
C LEU A 28 1.54 33.65 31.50
N LEU A 29 1.88 34.21 30.33
CA LEU A 29 2.45 35.55 30.24
C LEU A 29 1.47 36.62 30.76
N ASN A 30 0.19 36.56 30.37
CA ASN A 30 -0.82 37.51 30.87
C ASN A 30 -0.99 37.39 32.38
N ARG A 31 -1.01 36.16 32.92
CA ARG A 31 -1.09 35.92 34.36
C ARG A 31 0.13 36.46 35.11
N LEU A 32 1.31 36.34 34.50
CA LEU A 32 2.54 36.86 35.07
C LEU A 32 2.57 38.39 35.00
N GLU A 33 2.10 38.98 33.89
CA GLU A 33 1.94 40.43 33.73
C GLU A 33 1.00 41.01 34.79
N GLU A 34 -0.15 40.38 35.03
CA GLU A 34 -1.07 40.77 36.10
C GLU A 34 -0.44 40.65 37.49
N ALA A 35 0.32 39.59 37.75
CA ALA A 35 1.02 39.40 39.02
C ALA A 35 2.05 40.50 39.27
N LEU A 36 2.86 40.84 38.25
CA LEU A 36 3.87 41.90 38.33
C LEU A 36 3.24 43.27 38.61
N ILE A 37 2.16 43.60 37.90
CA ILE A 37 1.42 44.86 38.11
C ILE A 37 0.88 44.95 39.54
N ASN A 38 0.33 43.85 40.07
CA ASN A 38 -0.20 43.80 41.44
C ASN A 38 0.90 43.91 42.50
N GLU A 39 2.12 43.48 42.20
CA GLU A 39 3.30 43.60 43.06
C GLU A 39 4.00 44.97 42.93
N GLY A 40 3.57 45.80 41.98
CA GLY A 40 4.15 47.12 41.70
C GLY A 40 5.41 47.07 40.82
N GLU A 41 5.67 45.94 40.16
CA GLU A 41 6.74 45.76 39.19
C GLU A 41 6.26 46.14 37.78
N ASP A 42 7.10 46.81 36.99
CA ASP A 42 6.79 47.15 35.61
C ASP A 42 7.13 45.97 34.67
N PRO A 43 6.12 45.33 34.02
CA PRO A 43 6.32 44.20 33.12
C PRO A 43 7.25 44.49 31.94
N GLU A 44 7.34 45.74 31.48
CA GLU A 44 8.22 46.09 30.36
C GLU A 44 9.69 46.12 30.80
N THR A 45 9.97 46.45 32.06
CA THR A 45 11.33 46.48 32.61
C THR A 45 11.71 45.24 33.42
N TYR A 46 10.82 44.26 33.51
CA TYR A 46 11.05 43.04 34.30
C TYR A 46 12.23 42.23 33.76
N GLU A 47 13.26 42.10 34.58
CA GLU A 47 14.38 41.18 34.40
C GLU A 47 14.35 40.16 35.55
N GLU A 48 14.07 38.90 35.22
CA GLU A 48 14.12 37.84 36.22
C GLU A 48 15.58 37.64 36.65
N GLY A 49 15.87 37.95 37.91
CA GLY A 49 17.20 37.77 38.49
C GLY A 49 17.70 36.36 38.21
N GLY A 50 18.76 36.26 37.41
CA GLY A 50 19.32 35.01 36.93
C GLY A 50 19.46 34.01 38.08
N MET A 51 18.73 32.91 38.01
CA MET A 51 18.86 31.85 38.99
C MET A 51 20.25 31.24 38.85
N ASP A 52 21.00 31.28 39.95
CA ASP A 52 22.27 30.60 40.12
C ASP A 52 22.09 29.11 39.79
N GLU A 53 22.75 28.63 38.73
CA GLU A 53 22.72 27.23 38.27
C GLU A 53 23.52 26.35 39.24
N GLY A 54 22.97 26.13 40.44
CA GLY A 54 23.52 25.21 41.41
C GLY A 54 23.20 23.74 41.10
N ALA A 55 23.94 22.83 41.73
CA ALA A 55 23.84 21.37 41.56
C ALA A 55 22.40 20.81 41.69
N GLU A 56 21.52 21.46 42.45
CA GLU A 56 20.11 21.05 42.60
C GLU A 56 19.30 21.20 41.30
N GLY A 57 19.56 22.23 40.49
CA GLY A 57 18.91 22.41 39.19
C GLY A 57 19.33 21.35 38.18
N GLU A 58 20.59 20.90 38.24
CA GLU A 58 21.12 19.83 37.39
C GLU A 58 20.57 18.45 37.78
N ILE A 59 20.40 18.19 39.08
CA ILE A 59 19.76 16.97 39.60
C ILE A 59 18.29 16.88 39.14
N MET A 60 17.54 17.98 39.18
CA MET A 60 16.15 17.99 38.74
C MET A 60 16.02 17.73 37.22
N ARG A 61 16.86 18.37 36.39
CA ARG A 61 16.88 18.15 34.93
C ARG A 61 17.26 16.71 34.56
N THR A 62 18.19 16.10 35.28
CA THR A 62 18.61 14.71 35.02
C THR A 62 17.55 13.69 35.44
N GLN A 63 16.86 13.92 36.56
CA GLN A 63 15.73 13.08 36.97
C GLN A 63 14.57 13.14 35.96
N GLU A 64 14.23 14.34 35.47
CA GLU A 64 13.22 14.50 34.43
C GLU A 64 13.61 13.78 33.13
N ARG A 65 14.89 13.87 32.71
CA ARG A 65 15.41 13.11 31.56
C ARG A 65 15.23 11.60 31.73
N LEU A 66 15.64 11.04 32.87
CA LEU A 66 15.50 9.60 33.13
C LEU A 66 14.03 9.14 33.15
N GLU A 67 13.11 9.97 33.63
CA GLU A 67 11.68 9.67 33.59
C GLU A 67 11.13 9.71 32.16
N THR A 68 11.56 10.67 31.34
CA THR A 68 11.18 10.73 29.91
C THR A 68 11.75 9.56 29.12
N GLU A 69 13.02 9.21 29.30
CA GLU A 69 13.67 8.07 28.63
C GLU A 69 12.94 6.75 28.98
N ASN A 70 12.57 6.55 30.25
CA ASN A 70 11.78 5.39 30.67
C ASN A 70 10.38 5.35 30.04
N ARG A 71 9.73 6.51 29.85
CA ARG A 71 8.42 6.60 29.18
C ARG A 71 8.55 6.24 27.70
N ASP A 72 9.57 6.76 27.04
CA ASP A 72 9.83 6.51 25.63
C ASP A 72 10.19 5.05 25.37
N GLU A 73 10.99 4.41 26.23
CA GLU A 73 11.30 2.98 26.12
C GLU A 73 10.04 2.11 26.25
N LYS A 74 9.16 2.42 27.21
CA LYS A 74 7.87 1.72 27.36
C LYS A 74 6.97 1.91 26.16
N MET A 75 6.91 3.13 25.62
CA MET A 75 6.15 3.43 24.41
C MET A 75 6.70 2.66 23.21
N MET A 76 8.01 2.59 23.06
CA MET A 76 8.67 1.89 21.96
C MET A 76 8.37 0.39 22.01
N LYS A 77 8.48 -0.26 23.19
CA LYS A 77 8.10 -1.68 23.37
C LYS A 77 6.62 -1.95 23.09
N PHE A 78 5.74 -1.01 23.47
CA PHE A 78 4.31 -1.12 23.18
C PHE A 78 4.03 -1.04 21.67
N MET A 79 4.65 -0.07 20.99
CA MET A 79 4.55 0.06 19.53
C MET A 79 5.10 -1.18 18.81
N GLU A 80 6.26 -1.68 19.23
CA GLU A 80 6.86 -2.90 18.69
C GLU A 80 5.91 -4.10 18.83
N THR A 81 5.26 -4.26 19.99
CA THR A 81 4.28 -5.33 20.23
C THR A 81 3.08 -5.22 19.29
N ILE A 82 2.54 -4.01 19.10
CA ILE A 82 1.43 -3.77 18.18
C ILE A 82 1.84 -4.06 16.73
N MET A 83 3.01 -3.57 16.33
CA MET A 83 3.54 -3.78 14.98
C MET A 83 3.77 -5.26 14.70
N ASN A 84 4.39 -5.99 15.62
CA ASN A 84 4.62 -7.42 15.47
C ASN A 84 3.32 -8.21 15.30
N ARG A 85 2.31 -7.92 16.12
CA ARG A 85 0.98 -8.55 15.99
C ARG A 85 0.32 -8.20 14.66
N SER A 86 0.46 -6.96 14.19
CA SER A 86 -0.07 -6.54 12.88
C SER A 86 0.65 -7.26 11.73
N MET A 87 1.98 -7.33 11.80
CA MET A 87 2.82 -7.99 10.81
C MET A 87 2.53 -9.49 10.72
N GLU A 88 2.30 -10.18 11.84
CA GLU A 88 1.88 -11.59 11.83
C GLU A 88 0.55 -11.81 11.11
N LYS A 89 -0.44 -10.92 11.33
CA LYS A 89 -1.74 -11.00 10.64
C LYS A 89 -1.58 -10.78 9.14
N ILE A 90 -0.75 -9.82 8.72
CA ILE A 90 -0.45 -9.56 7.31
C ILE A 90 0.24 -10.78 6.70
N LYS A 91 1.26 -11.32 7.37
CA LYS A 91 1.99 -12.51 6.90
C LYS A 91 1.06 -13.71 6.71
N LYS A 92 0.14 -13.96 7.64
CA LYS A 92 -0.85 -15.04 7.52
C LYS A 92 -1.75 -14.86 6.31
N LYS A 93 -2.30 -13.65 6.10
CA LYS A 93 -3.14 -13.36 4.94
C LYS A 93 -2.38 -13.48 3.61
N MET A 94 -1.10 -13.10 3.59
CA MET A 94 -0.26 -13.27 2.41
C MET A 94 -0.06 -14.75 2.07
N GLU A 95 0.12 -15.61 3.07
CA GLU A 95 0.26 -17.06 2.85
C GLU A 95 -1.05 -17.67 2.31
N GLU A 96 -2.20 -17.34 2.90
CA GLU A 96 -3.52 -17.78 2.41
C GLU A 96 -3.77 -17.33 0.96
N SER A 97 -3.36 -16.10 0.61
CA SER A 97 -3.44 -15.58 -0.75
C SER A 97 -2.51 -16.33 -1.70
N ARG A 98 -1.28 -16.66 -1.26
CA ARG A 98 -0.31 -17.42 -2.05
C ARG A 98 -0.82 -18.80 -2.40
N GLU A 99 -1.35 -19.54 -1.41
CA GLU A 99 -1.96 -20.85 -1.64
C GLU A 99 -3.14 -20.80 -2.61
N SER A 100 -3.94 -19.73 -2.53
CA SER A 100 -5.08 -19.51 -3.44
C SER A 100 -4.61 -19.26 -4.87
N ILE A 101 -3.53 -18.50 -5.06
CA ILE A 101 -2.91 -18.27 -6.36
C ILE A 101 -2.38 -19.58 -6.95
N GLU A 102 -1.68 -20.40 -6.17
CA GLU A 102 -1.14 -21.68 -6.65
C GLU A 102 -2.26 -22.63 -7.13
N LYS A 103 -3.40 -22.65 -6.42
CA LYS A 103 -4.58 -23.41 -6.85
C LYS A 103 -5.17 -22.89 -8.17
N MET A 104 -5.16 -21.57 -8.38
CA MET A 104 -5.61 -20.97 -9.64
C MET A 104 -4.66 -21.30 -10.79
N GLU A 105 -3.35 -21.24 -10.58
CA GLU A 105 -2.34 -21.59 -11.59
C GLU A 105 -2.53 -23.04 -12.08
N LYS A 106 -2.76 -24.00 -11.18
CA LYS A 106 -3.05 -25.40 -11.56
C LYS A 106 -4.32 -25.55 -12.39
N LYS A 107 -5.36 -24.76 -12.09
CA LYS A 107 -6.61 -24.74 -12.88
C LYS A 107 -6.39 -24.12 -14.25
N ILE A 108 -5.60 -23.04 -14.34
CA ILE A 108 -5.24 -22.40 -15.61
C ILE A 108 -4.49 -23.40 -16.49
N ASP A 109 -3.47 -24.08 -15.97
CA ASP A 109 -2.72 -25.12 -16.70
C ASP A 109 -3.63 -26.23 -17.23
N SER A 110 -4.57 -26.70 -16.40
CA SER A 110 -5.55 -27.71 -16.81
C SER A 110 -6.47 -27.22 -17.93
N LEU A 111 -6.92 -25.96 -17.86
CA LEU A 111 -7.75 -25.35 -18.91
C LEU A 111 -6.96 -25.16 -20.21
N SER A 112 -5.70 -24.73 -20.13
CA SER A 112 -4.82 -24.57 -21.29
C SER A 112 -4.70 -25.87 -22.08
N LYS A 113 -4.50 -27.02 -21.40
CA LYS A 113 -4.45 -28.34 -22.04
C LYS A 113 -5.74 -28.73 -22.76
N VAL A 114 -6.90 -28.36 -22.21
CA VAL A 114 -8.20 -28.61 -22.86
C VAL A 114 -8.31 -27.77 -24.13
N VAL A 115 -7.90 -26.51 -24.08
CA VAL A 115 -7.92 -25.60 -25.23
C VAL A 115 -6.96 -26.07 -26.33
N GLU A 116 -5.75 -26.51 -25.97
CA GLU A 116 -4.80 -27.10 -26.92
C GLU A 116 -5.41 -28.30 -27.65
N LYS A 117 -6.07 -29.21 -26.92
CA LYS A 117 -6.76 -30.35 -27.51
C LYS A 117 -7.88 -29.94 -28.48
N TRP A 118 -8.65 -28.89 -28.14
CA TRP A 118 -9.68 -28.38 -29.06
C TRP A 118 -9.08 -27.87 -30.36
N PHE A 119 -7.96 -27.14 -30.31
CA PHE A 119 -7.27 -26.70 -31.51
C PHE A 119 -6.74 -27.88 -32.35
N GLU A 120 -6.17 -28.91 -31.71
CA GLU A 120 -5.73 -30.12 -32.42
C GLU A 120 -6.88 -30.86 -33.12
N ASP A 121 -8.04 -30.93 -32.46
CA ASP A 121 -9.22 -31.59 -33.01
C ASP A 121 -9.85 -30.76 -34.14
N ASP A 122 -9.91 -29.43 -34.01
CA ASP A 122 -10.32 -28.52 -35.08
C ASP A 122 -9.39 -28.63 -36.32
N ASP A 123 -8.08 -28.69 -36.10
CA ASP A 123 -7.10 -28.87 -37.18
C ASP A 123 -7.33 -30.18 -37.94
N LYS A 124 -7.61 -31.29 -37.24
CA LYS A 124 -7.95 -32.58 -37.87
C LYS A 124 -9.22 -32.46 -38.72
N ILE A 125 -10.27 -31.82 -38.18
CA ILE A 125 -11.53 -31.62 -38.91
C ILE A 125 -11.28 -30.81 -40.19
N ILE A 126 -10.49 -29.73 -40.09
CA ILE A 126 -10.14 -28.89 -41.25
C ILE A 126 -9.40 -29.72 -42.31
N GLN A 127 -8.44 -30.56 -41.91
CA GLN A 127 -7.72 -31.43 -42.85
C GLN A 127 -8.63 -32.48 -43.51
N GLU A 128 -9.53 -33.11 -42.75
CA GLU A 128 -10.51 -34.04 -43.31
C GLU A 128 -11.44 -33.36 -44.33
N LEU A 129 -11.90 -32.14 -44.05
CA LEU A 129 -12.75 -31.38 -44.96
C LEU A 129 -12.02 -31.02 -46.26
N LYS A 130 -10.76 -30.59 -46.18
CA LYS A 130 -9.91 -30.33 -47.37
C LYS A 130 -9.78 -31.57 -48.24
N ASN A 131 -9.41 -32.70 -47.62
CA ASN A 131 -9.27 -33.97 -48.34
C ASN A 131 -10.58 -34.40 -49.03
N ARG A 132 -11.74 -34.20 -48.38
CA ARG A 132 -13.04 -34.50 -48.99
C ARG A 132 -13.38 -33.58 -50.16
N GLN A 133 -13.04 -32.30 -50.06
CA GLN A 133 -13.25 -31.33 -51.13
C GLN A 133 -12.44 -31.74 -52.38
N ASP A 134 -11.15 -32.05 -52.19
CA ASP A 134 -10.26 -32.45 -53.28
C ASP A 134 -10.77 -33.72 -54.00
N VAL A 135 -11.21 -34.73 -53.26
CA VAL A 135 -11.79 -35.97 -53.84
C VAL A 135 -13.06 -35.67 -54.66
N THR A 136 -13.90 -34.76 -54.17
CA THR A 136 -15.15 -34.40 -54.85
C THR A 136 -14.88 -33.65 -56.16
N GLU A 137 -13.91 -32.75 -56.14
CA GLU A 137 -13.48 -31.99 -57.33
C GLU A 137 -12.90 -32.91 -58.40
N VAL A 138 -12.03 -33.86 -58.01
CA VAL A 138 -11.50 -34.88 -58.93
C VAL A 138 -12.63 -35.75 -59.50
N ALA A 139 -13.57 -36.22 -58.67
CA ALA A 139 -14.67 -37.06 -59.13
C ALA A 139 -15.56 -36.35 -60.15
N PHE A 140 -15.81 -35.04 -59.97
CA PHE A 140 -16.58 -34.22 -60.89
C PHE A 140 -15.88 -34.05 -62.24
N LEU A 141 -14.59 -33.69 -62.25
CA LEU A 141 -13.79 -33.56 -63.47
C LEU A 141 -13.75 -34.89 -64.25
N THR A 142 -13.54 -36.01 -63.55
CA THR A 142 -13.53 -37.35 -64.18
C THR A 142 -14.90 -37.76 -64.75
N GLN A 143 -16.00 -37.24 -64.20
CA GLN A 143 -17.34 -37.47 -64.73
C GLN A 143 -17.59 -36.62 -65.98
N GLU A 144 -17.15 -35.36 -65.99
CA GLU A 144 -17.23 -34.50 -67.18
C GLU A 144 -16.43 -35.07 -68.35
N GLU A 145 -15.18 -35.52 -68.13
CA GLU A 145 -14.36 -36.14 -69.16
C GLU A 145 -15.06 -37.35 -69.81
N ARG A 146 -15.63 -38.25 -69.00
CA ARG A 146 -16.39 -39.40 -69.50
C ARG A 146 -17.64 -39.02 -70.30
N MET A 147 -18.30 -37.91 -69.94
CA MET A 147 -19.45 -37.39 -70.68
C MET A 147 -19.03 -36.82 -72.04
N PHE A 148 -17.90 -36.11 -72.11
CA PHE A 148 -17.34 -35.60 -73.35
C PHE A 148 -16.93 -36.73 -74.30
N ASP A 149 -16.23 -37.75 -73.81
CA ASP A 149 -15.84 -38.92 -74.61
C ASP A 149 -17.05 -39.67 -75.17
N PHE A 150 -18.10 -39.83 -74.36
CA PHE A 150 -19.35 -40.46 -74.79
C PHE A 150 -20.06 -39.66 -75.90
N GLN A 151 -20.10 -38.32 -75.77
CA GLN A 151 -20.66 -37.46 -76.81
C GLN A 151 -19.85 -37.50 -78.10
N ALA A 152 -18.51 -37.57 -78.01
CA ALA A 152 -17.63 -37.68 -79.16
C ALA A 152 -17.87 -38.99 -79.92
N ASN A 153 -17.96 -40.12 -79.22
CA ASN A 153 -18.23 -41.43 -79.84
C ASN A 153 -19.61 -41.48 -80.52
N LEU A 154 -20.66 -40.90 -79.92
CA LEU A 154 -21.98 -40.81 -80.54
C LEU A 154 -21.97 -39.99 -81.85
N GLN A 155 -21.16 -38.94 -81.92
CA GLN A 155 -21.01 -38.13 -83.14
C GLN A 155 -20.23 -38.85 -84.24
N GLU A 156 -19.31 -39.75 -83.88
CA GLU A 156 -18.59 -40.60 -84.83
C GLU A 156 -19.48 -41.70 -85.40
N GLU A 157 -20.27 -42.38 -84.56
CA GLU A 157 -21.20 -43.44 -85.01
C GLU A 157 -22.31 -42.91 -85.92
N THR A 158 -22.77 -41.67 -85.72
CA THR A 158 -23.81 -41.05 -86.57
C THR A 158 -23.30 -40.53 -87.92
N ARG A 159 -21.98 -40.56 -88.16
CA ARG A 159 -21.35 -40.15 -89.43
C ARG A 159 -20.98 -41.32 -90.35
N GLN A 160 -21.12 -42.56 -89.89
CA GLN A 160 -20.94 -43.78 -90.69
C GLN A 160 -22.28 -44.25 -91.29
#